data_AF-A0A5E7XX53-F1
#
_entry.id   AF-A0A5E7XX53-F1
#
_cell.length_a   1.000
_cell.length_b   1.000
_cell.length_c   1.000
_cell.angle_alpha   90.00
_cell.angle_beta   90.00
_cell.angle_gamma   90.00
#
_symmetry.space_group_name_H-M   'P 1'
#
loop_
_entity.id
_entity.type
_entity.pdbx_description
1 polymer ?
#
loop_
_entity_poly.entity_id
_entity_poly.type
_entity_poly.pdbx_seq_one_letter_code
_entity_poly.pdbx_strand_id
1 'polypeptide(L)'
;MKKLLVLALLCMPFLGNSQIVNEKNVKDWGYGENKIKKAPKKIYVKDFFVNYQVLSSNSETTTNSDLDRATSMMSVGLVGLETEDFQEITDAAYKRMVSKLTDAGYEIVGSEEAGKAEMFQDYTKLTGGTPSQAQIIGYISTAPTGYDYYVKRVTNKGKAKDAFFDVTPKLSKELGDIPVLEANVSFQFVTIDGSSFAGAAKMKGNVNFVLAATAIGTSSEGFFGSKIETSPSLERVVWKGGAVGAGALSIIQFSPKSDISIEGVVEQKKFKEYVSSNSYKPSYANIVITQDKKIEVSHQVKADREAYKTKSLQALNEYLDQMIQKLIDSANG
;
A
#
# COMPACT_ATOMS: atom_id res chain seq x y z
N MET A 1 -44.30 -52.87 -1.45
CA MET A 1 -44.26 -51.40 -1.28
C MET A 1 -42.80 -50.97 -1.24
N LYS A 2 -42.33 -50.32 -2.31
CA LYS A 2 -40.93 -49.92 -2.53
C LYS A 2 -40.58 -48.79 -1.56
N LYS A 3 -39.62 -49.01 -0.65
CA LYS A 3 -39.01 -47.94 0.14
C LYS A 3 -38.04 -47.19 -0.77
N LEU A 4 -38.48 -46.04 -1.27
CA LEU A 4 -37.63 -45.09 -1.99
C LEU A 4 -36.77 -44.39 -0.93
N LEU A 5 -35.48 -44.75 -0.86
CA LEU A 5 -34.50 -44.08 -0.02
C LEU A 5 -34.01 -42.85 -0.80
N VAL A 6 -34.59 -41.69 -0.52
CA VAL A 6 -34.18 -40.40 -1.09
C VAL A 6 -32.83 -40.04 -0.47
N LEU A 7 -31.75 -40.29 -1.22
CA LEU A 7 -30.43 -39.77 -0.93
C LEU A 7 -30.43 -38.28 -1.29
N ALA A 8 -30.78 -37.42 -0.32
CA ALA A 8 -30.58 -35.99 -0.45
C ALA A 8 -29.07 -35.71 -0.42
N LEU A 9 -28.47 -35.62 -1.62
CA LEU A 9 -27.11 -35.13 -1.81
C LEU A 9 -27.11 -33.67 -1.35
N LEU A 10 -26.61 -33.45 -0.13
CA LEU A 10 -26.43 -32.15 0.47
C LEU A 10 -25.29 -31.44 -0.30
N CYS A 11 -25.60 -30.80 -1.42
CA CYS A 11 -24.73 -29.81 -2.04
C CYS A 11 -24.68 -28.58 -1.13
N MET A 12 -23.92 -28.67 -0.03
CA MET A 12 -23.42 -27.47 0.61
C MET A 12 -22.51 -26.80 -0.43
N PRO A 13 -22.77 -25.55 -0.86
CA PRO A 13 -21.75 -24.80 -1.55
C PRO A 13 -20.60 -24.68 -0.55
N PHE A 14 -19.51 -25.39 -0.81
CA PHE A 14 -18.21 -25.03 -0.26
C PHE A 14 -17.95 -23.61 -0.73
N LEU A 15 -18.30 -22.63 0.10
CA LEU A 15 -17.75 -21.29 0.05
C LEU A 15 -16.29 -21.43 0.49
N GLY A 16 -15.48 -22.10 -0.34
CA GLY A 16 -14.05 -22.04 -0.21
C GLY A 16 -13.66 -20.60 -0.42
N ASN A 17 -13.18 -19.93 0.63
CA ASN A 17 -12.50 -18.66 0.49
C ASN A 17 -11.28 -18.92 -0.39
N SER A 18 -11.42 -18.67 -1.70
CA SER A 18 -10.30 -18.73 -2.61
C SER A 18 -9.29 -17.68 -2.19
N GLN A 19 -8.02 -18.07 -2.12
CA GLN A 19 -6.93 -17.12 -1.88
C GLN A 19 -6.90 -16.05 -2.96
N ILE A 20 -6.83 -14.79 -2.54
CA ILE A 20 -6.63 -13.61 -3.40
C ILE A 20 -5.13 -13.51 -3.74
N VAL A 21 -4.26 -13.67 -2.73
CA VAL A 21 -2.82 -13.58 -2.86
C VAL A 21 -2.20 -14.98 -2.67
N ASN A 22 -1.30 -15.36 -3.57
CA ASN A 22 -0.62 -16.66 -3.55
C ASN A 22 0.77 -16.58 -4.18
N GLU A 23 1.57 -17.64 -4.07
CA GLU A 23 2.96 -17.67 -4.55
C GLU A 23 3.11 -17.34 -6.05
N LYS A 24 2.06 -17.55 -6.86
CA LYS A 24 2.12 -17.26 -8.30
C LYS A 24 2.11 -15.76 -8.56
N ASN A 25 1.44 -14.97 -7.74
CA ASN A 25 1.33 -13.52 -7.91
C ASN A 25 2.28 -12.70 -7.02
N VAL A 26 2.97 -13.35 -6.07
CA VAL A 26 4.03 -12.73 -5.26
C VAL A 26 5.42 -13.13 -5.75
N LYS A 27 6.34 -12.17 -5.72
CA LYS A 27 7.77 -12.36 -5.98
C LYS A 27 8.48 -12.55 -4.64
N ASP A 28 8.90 -13.78 -4.39
CA ASP A 28 9.88 -14.13 -3.35
C ASP A 28 11.28 -13.78 -3.86
N TRP A 29 11.98 -12.90 -3.15
CA TRP A 29 13.38 -12.60 -3.37
C TRP A 29 14.10 -12.57 -2.03
N GLY A 30 15.28 -13.16 -1.97
CA GLY A 30 16.08 -13.12 -0.75
C GLY A 30 17.57 -13.30 -1.01
N TYR A 31 18.35 -12.94 -0.01
CA TYR A 31 19.79 -13.13 0.06
C TYR A 31 20.13 -13.78 1.39
N GLY A 32 20.87 -14.89 1.38
CA GLY A 32 21.33 -15.52 2.62
C GLY A 32 20.20 -15.88 3.59
N GLU A 33 19.02 -16.26 3.08
CA GLU A 33 17.80 -16.51 3.88
C GLU A 33 18.08 -17.57 4.98
N ASN A 34 18.74 -18.66 4.61
CA ASN A 34 19.15 -19.73 5.54
C ASN A 34 20.14 -19.30 6.64
N LYS A 35 20.70 -18.10 6.57
CA LYS A 35 21.56 -17.54 7.63
C LYS A 35 20.74 -16.95 8.76
N ILE A 36 19.46 -16.62 8.52
CA ILE A 36 18.56 -16.02 9.53
C ILE A 36 18.38 -16.94 10.75
N LYS A 37 18.57 -18.26 10.62
CA LYS A 37 18.59 -19.20 11.76
C LYS A 37 19.62 -18.91 12.83
N LYS A 38 20.63 -18.08 12.51
CA LYS A 38 21.66 -17.62 13.45
C LYS A 38 21.28 -16.30 14.15
N ALA A 39 20.22 -15.63 13.69
CA ALA A 39 19.73 -14.41 14.31
C ALA A 39 19.06 -14.72 15.65
N PRO A 40 19.04 -13.76 16.60
CA PRO A 40 18.22 -13.92 17.80
C PRO A 40 16.74 -14.10 17.43
N LYS A 41 15.98 -14.82 18.26
CA LYS A 41 14.51 -14.89 18.19
C LYS A 41 13.86 -13.60 18.72
N LYS A 42 14.35 -12.47 18.22
CA LYS A 42 13.84 -11.12 18.44
C LYS A 42 13.59 -10.49 17.07
N ILE A 43 12.62 -9.59 16.98
CA ILE A 43 12.38 -8.86 15.74
C ILE A 43 11.88 -7.45 16.06
N TYR A 44 12.46 -6.45 15.39
CA TYR A 44 11.96 -5.08 15.46
C TYR A 44 11.13 -4.79 14.22
N VAL A 45 9.85 -4.46 14.40
CA VAL A 45 9.00 -3.95 13.31
C VAL A 45 9.24 -2.46 13.22
N LYS A 46 10.04 -2.03 12.22
CA LYS A 46 10.44 -0.63 12.04
C LYS A 46 9.37 0.19 11.32
N ASP A 47 8.78 -0.39 10.28
CA ASP A 47 7.78 0.25 9.44
C ASP A 47 6.62 -0.74 9.21
N PHE A 48 5.38 -0.31 9.46
CA PHE A 48 4.17 -1.03 9.07
C PHE A 48 3.15 -0.01 8.56
N PHE A 49 3.12 0.18 7.26
CA PHE A 49 2.24 1.15 6.60
C PHE A 49 1.34 0.47 5.60
N VAL A 50 0.05 0.79 5.67
CA VAL A 50 -0.91 0.45 4.62
C VAL A 50 -1.40 1.75 3.97
N ASN A 51 -1.28 1.83 2.65
CA ASN A 51 -1.66 3.01 1.88
C ASN A 51 -2.91 2.72 1.07
N TYR A 52 -3.94 3.54 1.20
CA TYR A 52 -5.20 3.40 0.50
C TYR A 52 -5.41 4.59 -0.43
N GLN A 53 -5.51 4.33 -1.74
CA GLN A 53 -5.86 5.38 -2.70
C GLN A 53 -7.30 5.82 -2.45
N VAL A 54 -7.49 7.10 -2.16
CA VAL A 54 -8.83 7.72 -1.98
C VAL A 54 -9.14 8.75 -3.04
N LEU A 55 -8.10 9.23 -3.74
CA LEU A 55 -8.19 10.21 -4.81
C LEU A 55 -7.12 9.93 -5.86
N SER A 56 -7.45 10.13 -7.12
CA SER A 56 -6.48 10.18 -8.22
C SER A 56 -6.85 11.35 -9.13
N SER A 57 -5.86 12.14 -9.56
CA SER A 57 -6.09 13.27 -10.46
C SER A 57 -4.96 13.40 -11.46
N ASN A 58 -5.30 13.42 -12.75
CA ASN A 58 -4.32 13.54 -13.81
C ASN A 58 -4.81 14.52 -14.88
N SER A 59 -3.87 15.10 -15.62
CA SER A 59 -4.14 16.07 -16.67
C SER A 59 -3.24 15.84 -17.88
N GLU A 60 -3.78 16.01 -19.06
CA GLU A 60 -3.07 15.95 -20.33
C GLU A 60 -3.26 17.27 -21.08
N THR A 61 -2.19 17.80 -21.66
CA THR A 61 -2.24 19.01 -22.49
C THR A 61 -1.54 18.79 -23.82
N THR A 62 -2.21 19.16 -24.91
CA THR A 62 -1.62 19.21 -26.24
C THR A 62 -1.68 20.64 -26.80
N THR A 63 -0.74 20.95 -27.69
CA THR A 63 -0.66 22.25 -28.38
C THR A 63 -0.76 22.02 -29.88
N ASN A 64 -1.64 22.75 -30.54
CA ASN A 64 -1.85 22.66 -31.98
C ASN A 64 -0.87 23.56 -32.74
N SER A 65 -0.81 23.39 -34.06
CA SER A 65 0.04 24.20 -34.97
C SER A 65 -0.17 25.71 -34.80
N ASP A 66 -1.36 26.12 -34.39
CA ASP A 66 -1.75 27.52 -34.20
C ASP A 66 -1.47 28.03 -32.77
N LEU A 67 -0.65 27.31 -32.00
CA LEU A 67 -0.36 27.55 -30.57
C LEU A 67 -1.58 27.46 -29.63
N ASP A 68 -2.73 27.02 -30.14
CA ASP A 68 -3.91 26.75 -29.32
C ASP A 68 -3.72 25.51 -28.45
N ARG A 69 -4.18 25.55 -27.20
CA ARG A 69 -3.93 24.51 -26.19
C ARG A 69 -5.24 23.82 -25.79
N ALA A 70 -5.26 22.50 -25.93
CA ALA A 70 -6.32 21.67 -25.38
C ALA A 70 -5.80 20.95 -24.12
N THR A 71 -6.43 21.21 -22.98
CA THR A 71 -6.14 20.55 -21.70
C THR A 71 -7.35 19.77 -21.23
N SER A 72 -7.15 18.49 -20.93
CA SER A 72 -8.16 17.62 -20.32
C SER A 72 -7.69 17.21 -18.92
N MET A 73 -8.59 17.22 -17.94
CA MET A 73 -8.28 16.91 -16.54
C MET A 73 -9.34 15.98 -15.99
N MET A 74 -8.92 14.86 -15.39
CA MET A 74 -9.80 13.90 -14.75
C MET A 74 -9.38 13.71 -13.30
N SER A 75 -10.36 13.75 -12.40
CA SER A 75 -10.18 13.46 -10.98
C SER A 75 -11.23 12.45 -10.53
N VAL A 76 -10.81 11.37 -9.89
CA VAL A 76 -11.70 10.29 -9.44
C VAL A 76 -11.53 10.10 -7.93
N GLY A 77 -12.63 10.21 -7.19
CA GLY A 77 -12.66 9.98 -5.74
C GLY A 77 -13.31 8.67 -5.35
N LEU A 78 -12.80 8.02 -4.30
CA LEU A 78 -13.42 6.86 -3.66
C LEU A 78 -14.45 7.32 -2.62
N VAL A 79 -15.65 6.74 -2.62
CA VAL A 79 -16.71 7.04 -1.66
C VAL A 79 -17.31 5.78 -1.04
N GLY A 80 -17.97 5.94 0.12
CA GLY A 80 -18.63 4.85 0.85
C GLY A 80 -17.80 4.22 1.95
N LEU A 81 -16.66 4.82 2.29
CA LEU A 81 -15.77 4.43 3.38
C LEU A 81 -15.54 5.60 4.33
N GLU A 82 -15.25 5.29 5.58
CA GLU A 82 -14.83 6.22 6.62
C GLU A 82 -13.35 6.01 6.95
N THR A 83 -12.73 7.02 7.58
CA THR A 83 -11.30 6.98 7.92
C THR A 83 -10.97 5.80 8.86
N GLU A 84 -11.90 5.47 9.75
CA GLU A 84 -11.84 4.39 10.72
C GLU A 84 -11.78 3.01 10.04
N ASP A 85 -12.39 2.84 8.86
CA ASP A 85 -12.38 1.57 8.13
C ASP A 85 -10.95 1.19 7.70
N PHE A 86 -10.16 2.18 7.27
CA PHE A 86 -8.76 1.98 6.88
C PHE A 86 -7.88 1.61 8.08
N GLN A 87 -8.13 2.26 9.22
CA GLN A 87 -7.39 1.98 10.45
C GLN A 87 -7.72 0.57 10.96
N GLU A 88 -8.99 0.16 10.92
CA GLU A 88 -9.42 -1.18 11.37
C GLU A 88 -8.74 -2.31 10.57
N ILE A 89 -8.64 -2.16 9.24
CA ILE A 89 -7.94 -3.14 8.39
C ILE A 89 -6.46 -3.24 8.80
N THR A 90 -5.83 -2.09 9.06
CA THR A 90 -4.41 -2.00 9.43
C THR A 90 -4.14 -2.63 10.78
N ASP A 91 -4.95 -2.31 11.78
CA ASP A 91 -4.84 -2.84 13.14
C ASP A 91 -5.05 -4.35 13.16
N ALA A 92 -6.05 -4.85 12.42
CA ALA A 92 -6.33 -6.27 12.33
C ALA A 92 -5.18 -7.06 11.68
N ALA A 93 -4.61 -6.53 10.59
CA ALA A 93 -3.48 -7.17 9.91
C ALA A 93 -2.21 -7.16 10.77
N TYR A 94 -1.90 -6.03 11.41
CA TYR A 94 -0.75 -5.94 12.31
C TYR A 94 -0.86 -6.90 13.49
N LYS A 95 -2.03 -6.94 14.14
CA LYS A 95 -2.30 -7.86 15.26
C LYS A 95 -2.08 -9.31 14.85
N ARG A 96 -2.53 -9.70 13.65
CA ARG A 96 -2.32 -11.06 13.12
C ARG A 96 -0.83 -11.33 12.87
N MET A 97 -0.12 -10.42 12.23
CA MET A 97 1.32 -10.54 11.98
C MET A 97 2.11 -10.73 13.28
N VAL A 98 1.83 -9.87 14.29
CA VAL A 98 2.44 -9.97 15.61
C VAL A 98 2.13 -11.32 16.25
N SER A 99 0.86 -11.75 16.25
CA SER A 99 0.46 -13.07 16.79
C SER A 99 1.27 -14.20 16.16
N LYS A 100 1.40 -14.22 14.84
CA LYS A 100 2.16 -15.26 14.14
C LYS A 100 3.64 -15.27 14.52
N LEU A 101 4.25 -14.09 14.62
CA LEU A 101 5.64 -13.96 15.06
C LEU A 101 5.80 -14.48 16.50
N THR A 102 4.93 -14.06 17.41
CA THR A 102 4.98 -14.51 18.82
C THR A 102 4.70 -16.00 18.97
N ASP A 103 3.75 -16.55 18.20
CA ASP A 103 3.43 -17.99 18.19
C ASP A 103 4.61 -18.81 17.65
N ALA A 104 5.42 -18.23 16.75
CA ALA A 104 6.68 -18.80 16.28
C ALA A 104 7.89 -18.55 17.21
N GLY A 105 7.66 -17.98 18.39
CA GLY A 105 8.65 -17.76 19.44
C GLY A 105 9.50 -16.50 19.29
N TYR A 106 9.12 -15.55 18.43
CA TYR A 106 9.80 -14.25 18.36
C TYR A 106 9.33 -13.30 19.45
N GLU A 107 10.28 -12.66 20.11
CA GLU A 107 10.05 -11.47 20.94
C GLU A 107 9.98 -10.22 20.04
N ILE A 108 8.89 -9.45 20.15
CA ILE A 108 8.76 -8.18 19.43
C ILE A 108 9.47 -7.08 20.22
N VAL A 109 10.50 -6.49 19.61
CA VAL A 109 11.23 -5.37 20.20
C VAL A 109 10.40 -4.09 20.09
N GLY A 110 10.24 -3.39 21.21
CA GLY A 110 9.48 -2.15 21.27
C GLY A 110 10.23 -0.94 20.69
N SER A 111 9.48 0.10 20.32
CA SER A 111 10.03 1.36 19.80
C SER A 111 10.95 2.08 20.78
N GLU A 112 10.75 1.93 22.08
CA GLU A 112 11.59 2.57 23.11
C GLU A 112 13.01 2.01 23.15
N GLU A 113 13.15 0.69 22.98
CA GLU A 113 14.46 0.05 22.84
C GLU A 113 15.08 0.46 21.51
N ALA A 114 14.28 0.44 20.44
CA ALA A 114 14.76 0.82 19.11
C ALA A 114 15.21 2.28 19.02
N GLY A 115 14.52 3.20 19.70
CA GLY A 115 14.82 4.64 19.73
C GLY A 115 16.16 5.01 20.34
N LYS A 116 16.83 4.08 21.03
CA LYS A 116 18.18 4.27 21.56
C LYS A 116 19.26 4.14 20.47
N ALA A 117 18.90 3.64 19.29
CA ALA A 117 19.79 3.55 18.14
C ALA A 117 20.27 4.96 17.72
N GLU A 118 21.57 5.10 17.49
CA GLU A 118 22.22 6.38 17.11
C GLU A 118 21.57 6.97 15.86
N MET A 119 21.16 6.13 14.91
CA MET A 119 20.53 6.60 13.68
C MET A 119 19.18 7.32 13.86
N PHE A 120 18.52 7.16 15.01
CA PHE A 120 17.25 7.83 15.31
C PHE A 120 17.40 9.14 16.07
N GLN A 121 18.62 9.60 16.38
CA GLN A 121 18.84 10.88 17.09
C GLN A 121 18.21 12.10 16.37
N ASP A 122 18.22 12.08 15.04
CA ASP A 122 17.61 13.13 14.21
C ASP A 122 16.16 12.79 13.77
N TYR A 123 15.58 11.70 14.26
CA TYR A 123 14.26 11.24 13.86
C TYR A 123 13.20 11.70 14.86
N THR A 124 12.00 11.97 14.36
CA THR A 124 10.82 12.23 15.18
C THR A 124 10.08 10.93 15.41
N LYS A 125 9.84 10.58 16.66
CA LYS A 125 8.94 9.49 17.04
C LYS A 125 7.50 9.93 16.81
N LEU A 126 6.73 9.13 16.08
CA LEU A 126 5.30 9.30 15.86
C LEU A 126 4.58 8.05 16.34
N THR A 127 3.33 8.21 16.76
CA THR A 127 2.46 7.11 17.18
C THR A 127 1.34 6.94 16.14
N GLY A 128 1.10 5.70 15.73
CA GLY A 128 0.03 5.33 14.81
C GLY A 128 -1.37 5.36 15.47
N GLY A 129 -2.38 5.00 14.69
CA GLY A 129 -3.80 5.09 15.11
C GLY A 129 -4.52 6.36 14.67
N THR A 130 -3.85 7.24 13.94
CA THR A 130 -4.50 8.35 13.21
C THR A 130 -4.04 8.32 11.76
N PRO A 131 -4.94 8.04 10.80
CA PRO A 131 -4.59 8.07 9.40
C PRO A 131 -4.07 9.45 8.97
N SER A 132 -2.97 9.48 8.24
CA SER A 132 -2.36 10.71 7.74
C SER A 132 -2.36 10.75 6.22
N GLN A 133 -2.21 11.94 5.63
CA GLN A 133 -1.89 12.01 4.19
C GLN A 133 -0.61 11.23 3.93
N ALA A 134 -0.68 10.27 3.02
CA ALA A 134 0.49 9.49 2.66
C ALA A 134 1.56 10.38 2.03
N GLN A 135 2.79 9.86 1.97
CA GLN A 135 3.82 10.49 1.13
C GLN A 135 3.42 10.50 -0.34
N ILE A 136 2.52 9.59 -0.74
CA ILE A 136 1.96 9.39 -2.07
C ILE A 136 0.68 10.24 -2.22
N ILE A 137 0.67 11.14 -3.20
CA ILE A 137 -0.50 11.97 -3.53
C ILE A 137 -1.75 11.12 -3.74
N GLY A 138 -2.85 11.53 -3.09
CA GLY A 138 -4.16 10.88 -3.25
C GLY A 138 -4.36 9.62 -2.41
N TYR A 139 -3.39 9.28 -1.55
CA TYR A 139 -3.48 8.17 -0.62
C TYR A 139 -3.64 8.64 0.83
N ILE A 140 -4.39 7.87 1.59
CA ILE A 140 -4.34 7.87 3.05
C ILE A 140 -3.35 6.78 3.47
N SER A 141 -2.44 7.11 4.39
CA SER A 141 -1.54 6.13 4.99
C SER A 141 -1.95 5.88 6.44
N THR A 142 -1.96 4.62 6.83
CA THR A 142 -2.26 4.17 8.19
C THR A 142 -1.07 3.44 8.76
N ALA A 143 -0.84 3.64 10.06
CA ALA A 143 0.04 2.84 10.88
C ALA A 143 -0.77 2.30 12.08
N PRO A 144 -0.45 1.13 12.64
CA PRO A 144 -1.27 0.49 13.65
C PRO A 144 -1.50 1.37 14.88
N THR A 145 -2.66 1.25 15.52
CA THR A 145 -2.99 2.01 16.72
C THR A 145 -2.04 1.66 17.87
N GLY A 146 -1.42 2.68 18.46
CA GLY A 146 -0.46 2.50 19.56
C GLY A 146 0.92 1.97 19.13
N TYR A 147 1.15 1.80 17.83
CA TYR A 147 2.46 1.47 17.27
C TYR A 147 3.28 2.73 17.05
N ASP A 148 4.50 2.76 17.58
CA ASP A 148 5.43 3.88 17.43
C ASP A 148 6.42 3.62 16.29
N TYR A 149 6.64 4.64 15.45
CA TYR A 149 7.59 4.62 14.34
C TYR A 149 8.40 5.91 14.27
N TYR A 150 9.54 5.85 13.58
CA TYR A 150 10.49 6.96 13.51
C TYR A 150 10.58 7.53 12.10
N VAL A 151 10.38 8.84 11.95
CA VAL A 151 10.53 9.54 10.67
C VAL A 151 11.66 10.56 10.71
N LYS A 152 12.52 10.59 9.69
CA LYS A 152 13.76 11.40 9.68
C LYS A 152 13.52 12.91 9.77
N ARG A 153 12.40 13.39 9.22
CA ARG A 153 12.01 14.80 9.23
C ARG A 153 10.60 14.92 8.73
N VAL A 154 9.69 15.48 9.52
CA VAL A 154 8.40 15.94 9.01
C VAL A 154 8.65 17.29 8.34
N THR A 155 8.46 17.40 7.02
CA THR A 155 8.48 18.71 6.36
C THR A 155 7.32 19.58 6.90
N ASN A 156 7.35 20.90 6.71
CA ASN A 156 6.24 21.81 7.08
C ASN A 156 4.88 21.45 6.44
N LYS A 157 4.82 20.43 5.58
CA LYS A 157 3.63 19.86 4.92
C LYS A 157 3.33 18.41 5.32
N GLY A 158 3.95 17.87 6.37
CA GLY A 158 3.68 16.52 6.87
C GLY A 158 4.44 15.37 6.18
N LYS A 159 5.10 15.60 5.04
CA LYS A 159 5.82 14.54 4.29
C LYS A 159 7.18 14.21 4.90
N ALA A 160 7.52 12.92 5.02
CA ALA A 160 8.87 12.48 5.41
C ALA A 160 9.85 12.48 4.21
N LYS A 161 11.15 12.64 4.47
CA LYS A 161 12.21 12.66 3.45
C LYS A 161 12.93 11.30 3.37
N ASP A 162 13.13 10.78 2.16
CA ASP A 162 13.88 9.54 1.92
C ASP A 162 15.35 9.64 2.34
N ALA A 163 15.87 8.54 2.89
CA ALA A 163 17.30 8.33 3.06
C ALA A 163 17.87 7.65 1.80
N PHE A 164 18.90 8.24 1.19
CA PHE A 164 19.57 7.76 -0.04
C PHE A 164 20.28 6.39 0.09
N PHE A 165 20.27 5.77 1.27
CA PHE A 165 20.85 4.45 1.53
C PHE A 165 19.87 3.63 2.36
N ASP A 166 19.79 2.33 2.08
CA ASP A 166 19.09 1.38 2.94
C ASP A 166 19.80 1.31 4.29
N VAL A 167 19.26 2.03 5.27
CA VAL A 167 19.82 2.15 6.63
C VAL A 167 19.44 0.96 7.52
N THR A 168 18.65 0.01 7.02
CA THR A 168 18.08 -1.07 7.82
C THR A 168 19.12 -2.06 8.33
N PRO A 169 20.20 -2.41 7.58
CA PRO A 169 21.32 -3.17 8.15
C PRO A 169 22.02 -2.40 9.29
N LYS A 170 22.20 -1.07 9.15
CA LYS A 170 22.79 -0.24 10.23
C LYS A 170 21.91 -0.29 11.48
N LEU A 171 20.59 -0.18 11.33
CA LEU A 171 19.65 -0.31 12.44
C LEU A 171 19.78 -1.68 13.13
N SER A 172 19.72 -2.76 12.34
CA SER A 172 19.87 -4.12 12.86
C SER A 172 21.12 -4.26 13.74
N LYS A 173 22.25 -3.67 13.31
CA LYS A 173 23.50 -3.65 14.09
C LYS A 173 23.37 -2.87 15.40
N GLU A 174 22.82 -1.66 15.35
CA GLU A 174 22.67 -0.79 16.54
C GLU A 174 21.72 -1.38 17.59
N LEU A 175 20.79 -2.24 17.15
CA LEU A 175 19.90 -3.02 18.02
C LEU A 175 20.53 -4.32 18.53
N GLY A 176 21.84 -4.54 18.36
CA GLY A 176 22.51 -5.77 18.79
C GLY A 176 22.29 -6.95 17.85
N ASP A 177 22.38 -6.71 16.54
CA ASP A 177 22.14 -7.69 15.47
C ASP A 177 20.72 -8.31 15.50
N ILE A 178 19.71 -7.51 15.83
CA ILE A 178 18.30 -7.91 15.79
C ILE A 178 17.76 -7.79 14.35
N PRO A 179 17.06 -8.79 13.80
CA PRO A 179 16.32 -8.67 12.54
C PRO A 179 15.31 -7.52 12.55
N VAL A 180 15.25 -6.78 11.45
CA VAL A 180 14.34 -5.64 11.28
C VAL A 180 13.32 -5.97 10.19
N LEU A 181 12.04 -5.87 10.52
CA LEU A 181 10.90 -6.04 9.62
C LEU A 181 10.38 -4.69 9.15
N GLU A 182 10.10 -4.60 7.86
CA GLU A 182 9.48 -3.45 7.21
C GLU A 182 8.36 -3.92 6.28
N ALA A 183 7.18 -3.31 6.40
CA ALA A 183 6.03 -3.54 5.53
C ALA A 183 5.47 -2.21 5.04
N ASN A 184 5.42 -2.03 3.72
CA ASN A 184 4.71 -0.97 3.05
C ASN A 184 3.82 -1.60 1.99
N VAL A 185 2.51 -1.52 2.17
CA VAL A 185 1.54 -2.20 1.32
C VAL A 185 0.52 -1.20 0.80
N SER A 186 0.19 -1.26 -0.48
CA SER A 186 -0.69 -0.25 -1.08
C SER A 186 -1.89 -0.86 -1.81
N PHE A 187 -3.07 -0.31 -1.55
CA PHE A 187 -4.30 -0.57 -2.28
C PHE A 187 -4.62 0.59 -3.21
N GLN A 188 -4.93 0.27 -4.47
CA GLN A 188 -5.26 1.23 -5.51
C GLN A 188 -6.63 0.88 -6.11
N PHE A 189 -7.48 1.86 -6.41
CA PHE A 189 -8.81 1.61 -6.99
C PHE A 189 -8.95 2.11 -8.43
N VAL A 190 -8.11 3.06 -8.85
CA VAL A 190 -8.20 3.65 -10.19
C VAL A 190 -6.83 4.06 -10.71
N THR A 191 -6.64 3.86 -12.02
CA THR A 191 -5.55 4.44 -12.81
C THR A 191 -6.13 5.41 -13.81
N ILE A 192 -5.54 6.61 -13.91
CA ILE A 192 -5.95 7.66 -14.86
C ILE A 192 -4.84 7.87 -15.88
N ASP A 193 -5.11 7.49 -17.13
CA ASP A 193 -4.18 7.63 -18.25
C ASP A 193 -4.53 8.87 -19.09
N GLY A 194 -3.54 9.72 -19.35
CA GLY A 194 -3.62 10.82 -20.31
C GLY A 194 -3.06 10.42 -21.67
N SER A 195 -3.68 10.86 -22.75
CA SER A 195 -3.10 10.77 -24.09
C SER A 195 -3.57 11.89 -25.01
N SER A 196 -2.74 12.21 -25.99
CA SER A 196 -3.01 13.27 -26.97
C SER A 196 -3.02 12.70 -28.40
N PHE A 197 -4.01 13.08 -29.21
CA PHE A 197 -4.08 12.70 -30.63
C PHE A 197 -4.76 13.79 -31.45
N ALA A 198 -4.19 14.12 -32.62
CA ALA A 198 -4.73 15.09 -33.58
C ALA A 198 -5.19 16.42 -32.94
N GLY A 199 -4.41 16.92 -31.98
CA GLY A 199 -4.69 18.20 -31.32
C GLY A 199 -5.79 18.19 -30.25
N ALA A 200 -6.20 17.01 -29.82
CA ALA A 200 -7.10 16.83 -28.68
C ALA A 200 -6.40 16.10 -27.52
N ALA A 201 -6.74 16.51 -26.31
CA ALA A 201 -6.30 15.85 -25.07
C ALA A 201 -7.41 14.92 -24.56
N LYS A 202 -7.03 13.74 -24.11
CA LYS A 202 -7.93 12.68 -23.65
C LYS A 202 -7.49 12.13 -22.32
N MET A 203 -8.44 11.92 -21.41
CA MET A 203 -8.22 11.23 -20.15
C MET A 203 -9.07 9.96 -20.10
N LYS A 204 -8.51 8.88 -19.55
CA LYS A 204 -9.21 7.60 -19.35
C LYS A 204 -8.97 7.09 -17.93
N GLY A 205 -10.05 6.94 -17.18
CA GLY A 205 -10.04 6.29 -15.87
C GLY A 205 -10.39 4.81 -15.99
N ASN A 206 -9.51 3.93 -15.50
CA ASN A 206 -9.78 2.49 -15.39
C ASN A 206 -9.93 2.14 -13.91
N VAL A 207 -11.15 1.81 -13.50
CA VAL A 207 -11.41 1.36 -12.13
C VAL A 207 -11.03 -0.12 -12.03
N ASN A 208 -10.13 -0.44 -11.12
CA ASN A 208 -9.78 -1.79 -10.72
C ASN A 208 -9.21 -1.72 -9.30
N PHE A 209 -9.87 -2.35 -8.33
CA PHE A 209 -9.36 -2.41 -6.96
C PHE A 209 -8.30 -3.50 -6.86
N VAL A 210 -7.09 -3.13 -6.47
CA VAL A 210 -5.91 -4.00 -6.50
C VAL A 210 -5.08 -3.85 -5.24
N LEU A 211 -4.40 -4.93 -4.85
CA LEU A 211 -3.13 -4.83 -4.13
C LEU A 211 -2.07 -4.43 -5.16
N ALA A 212 -1.61 -3.19 -5.11
CA ALA A 212 -0.75 -2.62 -6.14
C ALA A 212 0.68 -3.13 -6.00
N ALA A 213 1.32 -3.52 -7.11
CA ALA A 213 2.77 -3.78 -7.10
C ALA A 213 3.55 -2.49 -6.87
N THR A 214 3.07 -1.40 -7.46
CA THR A 214 3.58 -0.05 -7.23
C THR A 214 2.40 0.90 -7.19
N ALA A 215 2.19 1.55 -6.06
CA ALA A 215 1.20 2.61 -5.91
C ALA A 215 1.55 3.78 -6.82
N ILE A 216 0.54 4.36 -7.48
CA ILE A 216 0.69 5.52 -8.34
C ILE A 216 -0.19 6.65 -7.82
N GLY A 217 0.45 7.64 -7.19
CA GLY A 217 -0.18 8.90 -6.82
C GLY A 217 -0.08 9.90 -7.96
N THR A 218 -1.20 10.49 -8.35
CA THR A 218 -1.23 11.53 -9.38
C THR A 218 -1.98 12.76 -8.88
N SER A 219 -1.44 13.95 -9.20
CA SER A 219 -2.17 15.22 -9.09
C SER A 219 -2.01 16.06 -10.35
N SER A 220 -3.02 16.87 -10.64
CA SER A 220 -2.98 17.93 -11.65
C SER A 220 -2.60 19.26 -11.00
N GLU A 221 -1.31 19.61 -10.95
CA GLU A 221 -0.88 20.91 -10.42
C GLU A 221 -0.67 21.94 -11.55
N GLY A 222 -1.74 22.64 -11.94
CA GLY A 222 -1.68 23.90 -12.68
C GLY A 222 -0.86 23.90 -14.00
N PHE A 223 -0.46 25.09 -14.47
CA PHE A 223 0.12 25.36 -15.80
C PHE A 223 1.36 24.50 -16.20
N PHE A 224 1.95 23.74 -15.26
CA PHE A 224 3.19 22.98 -15.44
C PHE A 224 3.00 21.45 -15.55
N GLY A 225 1.79 20.92 -15.49
CA GLY A 225 1.49 19.50 -15.76
C GLY A 225 1.23 18.65 -14.52
N SER A 226 1.06 17.35 -14.71
CA SER A 226 0.76 16.40 -13.64
C SER A 226 2.01 16.02 -12.84
N LYS A 227 1.84 15.88 -11.53
CA LYS A 227 2.87 15.31 -10.64
C LYS A 227 2.53 13.84 -10.39
N ILE A 228 3.51 12.98 -10.61
CA ILE A 228 3.42 11.54 -10.36
C ILE A 228 4.38 11.18 -9.22
N GLU A 229 3.87 10.49 -8.21
CA GLU A 229 4.64 9.89 -7.13
C GLU A 229 4.38 8.38 -7.15
N THR A 230 5.42 7.57 -6.96
CA THR A 230 5.30 6.12 -6.92
C THR A 230 5.87 5.56 -5.63
N SER A 231 5.27 4.47 -5.14
CA SER A 231 5.80 3.72 -3.99
C SER A 231 5.58 2.23 -4.22
N PRO A 232 6.65 1.41 -4.27
CA PRO A 232 6.49 -0.03 -4.41
C PRO A 232 5.83 -0.62 -3.16
N SER A 233 4.93 -1.59 -3.34
CA SER A 233 4.52 -2.45 -2.22
C SER A 233 5.62 -3.46 -1.94
N LEU A 234 6.14 -3.45 -0.73
CA LEU A 234 7.29 -4.23 -0.31
C LEU A 234 7.11 -4.67 1.13
N GLU A 235 7.42 -5.92 1.40
CA GLU A 235 7.65 -6.41 2.75
C GLU A 235 9.01 -7.09 2.80
N ARG A 236 9.78 -6.84 3.84
CA ARG A 236 11.07 -7.50 4.02
C ARG A 236 11.51 -7.62 5.47
N VAL A 237 12.35 -8.61 5.70
CA VAL A 237 13.15 -8.76 6.92
C VAL A 237 14.61 -8.67 6.55
N VAL A 238 15.34 -7.78 7.23
CA VAL A 238 16.76 -7.53 7.01
C VAL A 238 17.52 -7.80 8.30
N TRP A 239 18.60 -8.58 8.21
CA TRP A 239 19.46 -8.89 9.33
C TRP A 239 20.93 -8.67 9.00
N LYS A 240 21.60 -7.79 9.77
CA LYS A 240 23.02 -7.46 9.59
C LYS A 240 23.90 -8.69 9.78
N GLY A 241 23.73 -9.39 10.90
CA GLY A 241 24.46 -10.61 11.27
C GLY A 241 25.98 -10.49 11.22
N GLY A 242 26.55 -9.32 11.50
CA GLY A 242 27.99 -9.12 11.38
C GLY A 242 28.54 -9.12 9.94
N ALA A 243 27.71 -8.92 8.90
CA ALA A 243 28.18 -8.72 7.53
C ALA A 243 29.23 -7.59 7.48
N VAL A 244 30.17 -7.63 6.53
CA VAL A 244 31.16 -6.55 6.35
C VAL A 244 30.52 -5.35 5.66
N GLY A 245 30.93 -4.13 6.03
CA GLY A 245 30.44 -2.90 5.41
C GLY A 245 28.96 -2.63 5.66
N ALA A 246 28.29 -1.98 4.71
CA ALA A 246 26.89 -1.54 4.82
C ALA A 246 25.85 -2.64 4.50
N GLY A 247 26.28 -3.83 4.05
CA GLY A 247 25.36 -4.89 3.64
C GLY A 247 24.75 -5.69 4.79
N ALA A 248 23.83 -6.60 4.47
CA ALA A 248 23.20 -7.55 5.40
C ALA A 248 23.69 -8.98 5.16
N LEU A 249 23.65 -9.84 6.19
CA LEU A 249 23.89 -11.27 6.01
C LEU A 249 22.65 -12.00 5.50
N SER A 250 21.47 -11.52 5.85
CA SER A 250 20.20 -12.11 5.43
C SER A 250 19.19 -11.03 5.05
N ILE A 251 18.52 -11.24 3.93
CA ILE A 251 17.36 -10.47 3.49
C ILE A 251 16.32 -11.47 2.99
N ILE A 252 15.10 -11.36 3.49
CA ILE A 252 13.91 -12.06 2.97
C ILE A 252 12.95 -10.97 2.53
N GLN A 253 12.47 -11.01 1.30
CA GLN A 253 11.69 -9.90 0.73
C GLN A 253 10.60 -10.42 -0.21
N PHE A 254 9.40 -9.88 -0.02
CA PHE A 254 8.22 -10.18 -0.81
C PHE A 254 7.74 -8.88 -1.47
N SER A 255 7.30 -8.99 -2.72
CA SER A 255 6.70 -7.89 -3.48
C SER A 255 5.70 -8.46 -4.49
N PRO A 256 4.58 -7.81 -4.81
CA PRO A 256 3.70 -8.30 -5.86
C PRO A 256 4.43 -8.32 -7.22
N LYS A 257 4.25 -9.37 -8.03
CA LYS A 257 4.82 -9.46 -9.40
C LYS A 257 4.17 -8.46 -10.36
N SER A 258 2.90 -8.19 -10.13
CA SER A 258 2.04 -7.24 -10.83
C SER A 258 0.91 -6.84 -9.87
N ASP A 259 0.07 -5.89 -10.28
CA ASP A 259 -1.16 -5.60 -9.53
C ASP A 259 -2.02 -6.87 -9.39
N ILE A 260 -2.50 -7.13 -8.18
CA ILE A 260 -3.35 -8.28 -7.86
C ILE A 260 -4.78 -7.78 -7.70
N SER A 261 -5.64 -8.11 -8.66
CA SER A 261 -7.05 -7.70 -8.66
C SER A 261 -7.83 -8.31 -7.50
N ILE A 262 -8.64 -7.47 -6.86
CA ILE A 262 -9.52 -7.82 -5.75
C ILE A 262 -10.96 -7.48 -6.17
N GLU A 263 -11.62 -8.47 -6.76
CA GLU A 263 -12.93 -8.27 -7.39
C GLU A 263 -14.05 -8.01 -6.38
N GLY A 264 -15.08 -7.29 -6.82
CA GLY A 264 -16.31 -7.07 -6.03
C GLY A 264 -16.10 -6.23 -4.78
N VAL A 265 -15.14 -5.31 -4.78
CA VAL A 265 -14.90 -4.34 -3.70
C VAL A 265 -15.43 -2.95 -4.07
N VAL A 266 -15.23 -2.54 -5.32
CA VAL A 266 -15.74 -1.27 -5.87
C VAL A 266 -16.58 -1.54 -7.11
N GLU A 267 -17.46 -0.60 -7.43
CA GLU A 267 -18.20 -0.64 -8.70
C GLU A 267 -17.25 -0.60 -9.91
N GLN A 268 -17.50 -1.46 -10.89
CA GLN A 268 -16.69 -1.52 -12.11
C GLN A 268 -17.16 -0.43 -13.09
N LYS A 269 -16.32 0.59 -13.30
CA LYS A 269 -16.59 1.71 -14.22
C LYS A 269 -15.37 2.02 -15.08
N LYS A 270 -15.63 2.57 -16.28
CA LYS A 270 -14.61 3.17 -17.14
C LYS A 270 -15.04 4.60 -17.45
N PHE A 271 -14.16 5.55 -17.20
CA PHE A 271 -14.40 6.97 -17.46
C PHE A 271 -13.59 7.41 -18.67
N LYS A 272 -14.16 8.31 -19.48
CA LYS A 272 -13.48 8.91 -20.64
C LYS A 272 -13.87 10.38 -20.70
N GLU A 273 -12.87 11.25 -20.80
CA GLU A 273 -13.05 12.68 -21.01
C GLU A 273 -12.22 13.12 -22.22
N TYR A 274 -12.76 14.03 -23.02
CA TYR A 274 -12.17 14.47 -24.28
C TYR A 274 -12.40 15.97 -24.45
N VAL A 275 -11.32 16.69 -24.78
CA VAL A 275 -11.36 18.13 -25.06
C VAL A 275 -10.61 18.40 -26.36
N SER A 276 -11.31 18.97 -27.35
CA SER A 276 -10.72 19.55 -28.57
C SER A 276 -10.68 21.08 -28.45
N SER A 277 -9.84 21.74 -29.27
CA SER A 277 -9.80 23.21 -29.35
C SER A 277 -11.21 23.80 -29.50
N ASN A 278 -11.45 24.96 -28.85
CA ASN A 278 -12.76 25.62 -28.67
C ASN A 278 -13.83 24.96 -27.77
N SER A 279 -13.47 23.99 -26.92
CA SER A 279 -14.46 23.29 -26.07
C SER A 279 -14.37 23.63 -24.58
N TYR A 280 -15.54 23.90 -24.01
CA TYR A 280 -15.91 24.17 -22.62
C TYR A 280 -15.01 23.50 -21.57
N LYS A 281 -14.50 24.28 -20.61
CA LYS A 281 -13.82 23.79 -19.41
C LYS A 281 -14.86 23.14 -18.48
N PRO A 282 -14.86 21.83 -18.25
CA PRO A 282 -15.80 21.23 -17.33
C PRO A 282 -15.41 21.62 -15.89
N SER A 283 -16.25 22.42 -15.23
CA SER A 283 -16.17 22.72 -13.80
C SER A 283 -17.00 21.69 -13.06
N TYR A 284 -16.38 20.86 -12.21
CA TYR A 284 -17.11 19.81 -11.50
C TYR A 284 -16.77 19.79 -10.02
N ALA A 285 -17.69 20.33 -9.22
CA ALA A 285 -17.57 20.47 -7.78
C ALA A 285 -17.96 19.23 -6.95
N ASN A 286 -17.14 19.00 -5.92
CA ASN A 286 -17.28 18.16 -4.70
C ASN A 286 -16.69 16.73 -4.70
N ILE A 287 -15.70 16.49 -3.80
CA ILE A 287 -15.81 15.63 -2.60
C ILE A 287 -14.92 16.16 -1.46
N VAL A 288 -15.43 16.10 -0.24
CA VAL A 288 -14.73 16.39 1.03
C VAL A 288 -14.24 15.08 1.64
N ILE A 289 -12.92 14.96 1.93
CA ILE A 289 -12.41 14.27 3.13
C ILE A 289 -11.11 14.99 3.60
N THR A 290 -11.13 15.46 4.85
CA THR A 290 -10.11 16.18 5.67
C THR A 290 -10.03 17.71 5.63
N GLN A 291 -9.79 18.26 6.83
CA GLN A 291 -9.90 19.66 7.26
C GLN A 291 -9.15 20.63 6.33
N ASP A 292 -9.89 21.67 5.91
CA ASP A 292 -9.43 22.93 5.29
C ASP A 292 -9.15 23.06 3.79
N LYS A 293 -9.38 22.06 2.90
CA LYS A 293 -9.48 22.32 1.45
C LYS A 293 -10.51 21.44 0.72
N LYS A 294 -11.50 22.08 0.06
CA LYS A 294 -12.41 21.40 -0.88
C LYS A 294 -11.62 20.99 -2.14
N ILE A 295 -11.54 19.68 -2.42
CA ILE A 295 -11.08 19.18 -3.71
C ILE A 295 -12.32 18.76 -4.51
N GLU A 296 -12.38 19.23 -5.74
CA GLU A 296 -13.47 19.00 -6.67
C GLU A 296 -13.07 17.81 -7.58
N VAL A 297 -13.88 16.73 -7.63
CA VAL A 297 -13.60 15.54 -8.47
C VAL A 297 -14.60 15.41 -9.62
N SER A 298 -14.16 14.93 -10.78
CA SER A 298 -15.02 14.76 -11.97
C SER A 298 -15.80 13.44 -11.96
N HIS A 299 -15.33 12.41 -11.25
CA HIS A 299 -16.03 11.14 -11.08
C HIS A 299 -15.91 10.61 -9.65
N GLN A 300 -16.86 9.76 -9.28
CA GLN A 300 -16.87 9.03 -8.02
C GLN A 300 -16.98 7.53 -8.28
N VAL A 301 -16.29 6.75 -7.45
CA VAL A 301 -16.39 5.29 -7.43
C VAL A 301 -16.86 4.88 -6.04
N LYS A 302 -18.02 4.24 -5.97
CA LYS A 302 -18.57 3.73 -4.72
C LYS A 302 -17.96 2.37 -4.35
N ALA A 303 -17.46 2.27 -3.12
CA ALA A 303 -17.06 1.02 -2.50
C ALA A 303 -18.25 0.33 -1.80
N ASP A 304 -18.25 -0.99 -1.81
CA ASP A 304 -18.99 -1.79 -0.84
C ASP A 304 -18.14 -1.86 0.44
N ARG A 305 -18.59 -1.20 1.51
CA ARG A 305 -17.82 -1.04 2.76
C ARG A 305 -17.43 -2.38 3.38
N GLU A 306 -18.34 -3.34 3.43
CA GLU A 306 -18.09 -4.66 4.04
C GLU A 306 -17.15 -5.49 3.17
N ALA A 307 -17.37 -5.49 1.85
CA ALA A 307 -16.48 -6.19 0.93
C ALA A 307 -15.08 -5.57 0.92
N TYR A 308 -14.98 -4.23 1.01
CA TYR A 308 -13.71 -3.51 1.09
C TYR A 308 -12.92 -3.94 2.32
N LYS A 309 -13.53 -3.90 3.50
CA LYS A 309 -12.87 -4.32 4.75
C LYS A 309 -12.46 -5.79 4.69
N THR A 310 -13.38 -6.68 4.34
CA THR A 310 -13.15 -8.13 4.36
C THR A 310 -12.08 -8.55 3.36
N LYS A 311 -12.17 -8.10 2.10
CA LYS A 311 -11.27 -8.55 1.04
C LYS A 311 -9.91 -7.86 1.08
N SER A 312 -9.86 -6.58 1.50
CA SER A 312 -8.57 -5.91 1.72
C SER A 312 -7.80 -6.55 2.87
N LEU A 313 -8.49 -6.87 3.98
CA LEU A 313 -7.88 -7.58 5.10
C LEU A 313 -7.43 -8.99 4.71
N GLN A 314 -8.25 -9.72 3.95
CA GLN A 314 -7.87 -11.04 3.43
C GLN A 314 -6.61 -10.94 2.57
N ALA A 315 -6.60 -10.06 1.56
CA ALA A 315 -5.46 -9.90 0.65
C ALA A 315 -4.19 -9.46 1.40
N LEU A 316 -4.31 -8.51 2.34
CA LEU A 316 -3.20 -8.05 3.16
C LEU A 316 -2.64 -9.19 4.02
N ASN A 317 -3.50 -9.96 4.69
CA ASN A 317 -3.08 -11.09 5.50
C ASN A 317 -2.41 -12.18 4.66
N GLU A 318 -2.99 -12.57 3.52
CA GLU A 318 -2.41 -13.57 2.62
C GLU A 318 -1.07 -13.14 2.02
N TYR A 319 -0.89 -11.83 1.83
CA TYR A 319 0.39 -11.25 1.40
C TYR A 319 1.45 -11.31 2.51
N LEU A 320 1.14 -10.76 3.70
CA LEU A 320 2.05 -10.73 4.85
C LEU A 320 2.40 -12.14 5.34
N ASP A 321 1.40 -13.03 5.35
CA ASP A 321 1.55 -14.40 5.84
C ASP A 321 2.61 -15.19 5.08
N GLN A 322 2.81 -14.91 3.78
CA GLN A 322 3.82 -15.59 2.97
C GLN A 322 5.25 -15.23 3.40
N MET A 323 5.55 -13.96 3.65
CA MET A 323 6.86 -13.52 4.12
C MET A 323 7.13 -14.05 5.53
N ILE A 324 6.14 -13.95 6.43
CA ILE A 324 6.26 -14.44 7.80
C ILE A 324 6.48 -15.95 7.82
N GLN A 325 5.76 -16.72 7.00
CA GLN A 325 5.99 -18.16 6.88
C GLN A 325 7.40 -18.46 6.37
N LYS A 326 7.84 -17.75 5.33
CA LYS A 326 9.20 -17.89 4.77
C LYS A 326 10.28 -17.57 5.82
N LEU A 327 10.09 -16.54 6.65
CA LEU A 327 10.98 -16.21 7.76
C LEU A 327 11.04 -17.36 8.77
N ILE A 328 9.90 -17.91 9.17
CA ILE A 328 9.81 -19.01 10.13
C ILE A 328 10.54 -20.25 9.59
N ASP A 329 10.27 -20.62 8.35
CA ASP A 329 10.89 -21.78 7.71
C ASP A 329 12.41 -21.59 7.61
N SER A 330 12.86 -20.41 7.15
CA SER A 330 14.28 -20.08 7.02
C SER A 330 15.01 -20.05 8.37
N ALA A 331 14.31 -19.70 9.45
CA ALA A 331 14.87 -19.67 10.80
C ALA A 331 14.95 -21.07 11.44
N ASN A 332 14.11 -22.01 11.01
CA ASN A 332 14.05 -23.36 11.57
C ASN A 332 14.95 -24.36 10.82
N GLY A 333 15.29 -24.08 9.56
CA GLY A 333 16.28 -24.85 8.79
C GLY A 333 15.66 -25.82 7.81
#